data_AF-A0A415VBZ4-F1
#
_entry.id   AF-A0A415VBZ4-F1
#
_cell.length_a   1.000
_cell.length_b   1.000
_cell.length_c   1.000
_cell.angle_alpha   90.00
_cell.angle_beta   90.00
_cell.angle_gamma   90.00
#
_symmetry.space_group_name_H-M   'P 1'
#
loop_
_entity.id
_entity.type
_entity.pdbx_description
1 polymer ?
#
loop_
_entity_poly.entity_id
_entity_poly.type
_entity_poly.pdbx_seq_one_letter_code
_entity_poly.pdbx_strand_id
1 'polypeptide(L)' 'MTKQEAMAFAISVGKPIRHNSFSKGEFVQYKGKELVDEEGTILPQQEFWAIRSGGSWENGWEEYKED' A
#
# COMPACT_ATOMS: atom_id res chain seq x y z
N MET A 1 6.53 4.91 -7.55
CA MET A 1 5.21 5.58 -7.57
C MET A 1 5.14 6.56 -6.42
N THR A 2 4.39 7.64 -6.61
CA THR A 2 3.90 8.48 -5.52
C THR A 2 2.83 7.73 -4.73
N LYS A 3 2.51 8.22 -3.52
CA LYS A 3 1.41 7.67 -2.73
C LYS A 3 0.07 7.66 -3.49
N GLN A 4 -0.27 8.77 -4.16
CA GLN A 4 -1.50 8.86 -4.93
C GLN A 4 -1.51 7.88 -6.12
N GLU A 5 -0.39 7.74 -6.82
CA GLU A 5 -0.24 6.76 -7.89
C GLU A 5 -0.38 5.33 -7.37
N ALA A 6 0.22 5.01 -6.21
CA ALA A 6 0.12 3.69 -5.61
C ALA A 6 -1.32 3.36 -5.17
N MET A 7 -2.02 4.33 -4.57
CA MET A 7 -3.45 4.18 -4.25
C MET A 7 -4.28 3.91 -5.51
N ALA A 8 -4.10 4.71 -6.56
CA ALA A 8 -4.82 4.55 -7.81
C ALA A 8 -4.49 3.20 -8.49
N PHE A 9 -3.22 2.81 -8.50
CA PHE A 9 -2.75 1.52 -9.02
C PHE A 9 -3.38 0.35 -8.26
N ALA A 10 -3.31 0.35 -6.92
CA ALA A 10 -3.84 -0.74 -6.11
C ALA A 10 -5.36 -0.89 -6.25
N ILE A 11 -6.10 0.21 -6.39
CA ILE A 11 -7.55 0.20 -6.61
C ILE A 11 -7.91 -0.29 -8.02
N SER A 12 -7.17 0.14 -9.05
CA SER A 12 -7.49 -0.16 -10.46
C SER A 12 -7.02 -1.52 -10.92
N VAL A 13 -5.80 -1.90 -10.56
CA VAL A 13 -5.15 -3.15 -10.98
C VAL A 13 -5.44 -4.28 -10.00
N GLY A 14 -5.77 -3.96 -8.74
CA GLY A 14 -6.04 -4.95 -7.69
C GLY A 14 -4.80 -5.71 -7.24
N LYS A 15 -3.60 -5.17 -7.51
CA LYS A 15 -2.33 -5.77 -7.13
C LYS A 15 -1.80 -5.20 -5.81
N PRO A 16 -1.04 -6.00 -5.05
CA PRO A 16 -0.41 -5.54 -3.83
C PRO A 16 0.63 -4.46 -4.12
N ILE A 17 0.76 -3.52 -3.18
CA ILE A 17 1.73 -2.44 -3.19
C ILE A 17 2.54 -2.45 -1.91
N ARG A 18 3.79 -2.00 -1.97
CA ARG A 18 4.65 -1.81 -0.80
C ARG A 18 5.33 -0.45 -0.83
N HIS A 19 5.85 -0.03 0.32
CA HIS A 19 6.70 1.15 0.44
C HIS A 19 8.13 0.74 0.83
N ASN A 20 9.12 1.57 0.52
CA ASN A 20 10.52 1.35 0.88
C ASN A 20 10.78 1.20 2.39
N SER A 21 9.89 1.75 3.23
CA SER A 21 9.97 1.62 4.70
C SER A 21 9.39 0.30 5.21
N PHE A 22 8.77 -0.52 4.35
CA PHE A 22 8.22 -1.81 4.72
C PHE A 22 9.32 -2.87 4.71
N SER A 23 9.26 -3.80 5.66
CA SER A 23 10.12 -4.97 5.72
C SER A 23 9.96 -5.85 4.48
N LYS A 24 10.90 -6.77 4.26
CA LYS A 24 10.76 -7.76 3.20
C LYS A 24 9.51 -8.61 3.46
N GLY A 25 8.63 -8.71 2.47
CA GLY A 25 7.37 -9.48 2.56
C GLY A 25 6.16 -8.66 3.01
N GLU A 26 6.36 -7.45 3.53
CA GLU A 26 5.25 -6.56 3.93
C GLU A 26 4.67 -5.85 2.71
N PHE A 27 3.35 -5.92 2.58
CA PHE A 27 2.60 -5.23 1.52
C PHE A 27 1.17 -4.94 1.96
N VAL A 28 0.49 -4.07 1.23
CA VAL A 28 -0.95 -3.88 1.36
C VAL A 28 -1.64 -4.03 0.02
N GLN A 29 -2.87 -4.52 0.04
CA GLN A 29 -3.67 -4.72 -1.17
C GLN A 29 -5.13 -4.37 -0.92
N TYR A 30 -5.83 -3.98 -1.98
CA TYR A 30 -7.26 -3.79 -1.94
C TYR A 30 -7.99 -5.11 -2.22
N LYS A 31 -8.78 -5.59 -1.26
CA LYS A 31 -9.76 -6.66 -1.45
C LYS A 31 -11.15 -6.04 -1.50
N GLY A 32 -11.63 -5.79 -2.71
CA GLY A 32 -12.86 -5.03 -2.93
C GLY A 32 -12.71 -3.59 -2.44
N LYS A 33 -13.42 -3.22 -1.38
CA LYS A 33 -13.34 -1.88 -0.77
C LYS A 33 -12.41 -1.82 0.44
N GLU A 34 -11.87 -2.93 0.89
CA GLU A 34 -11.07 -3.02 2.10
C GLU A 34 -9.58 -3.03 1.74
N LEU A 35 -8.77 -2.33 2.53
CA LEU A 35 -7.31 -2.45 2.47
C LEU A 35 -6.91 -3.52 3.46
N VAL A 36 -6.11 -4.49 3.02
CA VAL A 36 -5.61 -5.57 3.87
C VAL A 36 -4.09 -5.65 3.76
N ASP A 37 -3.43 -6.15 4.81
CA ASP A 37 -2.01 -6.49 4.80
C ASP A 37 -1.75 -7.91 4.24
N GLU A 38 -0.49 -8.33 4.30
CA GLU A 38 -0.04 -9.66 3.88
C GLU A 38 -0.67 -10.82 4.67
N GLU A 39 -1.06 -10.60 5.92
CA GLU A 39 -1.73 -11.58 6.77
C GLU A 39 -3.25 -11.63 6.51
N GLY A 40 -3.77 -10.68 5.74
CA GLY A 40 -5.19 -10.52 5.48
C GLY A 40 -5.93 -9.73 6.55
N THR A 41 -5.21 -9.05 7.44
CA THR A 41 -5.79 -8.15 8.44
C THR A 41 -6.32 -6.90 7.76
N ILE A 42 -7.56 -6.54 8.06
CA ILE A 42 -8.18 -5.32 7.51
C ILE A 42 -7.57 -4.09 8.20
N LEU A 43 -7.04 -3.19 7.39
CA LEU A 43 -6.44 -1.94 7.83
C LEU A 43 -7.45 -0.79 7.68
N PRO A 44 -7.63 0.06 8.70
CA PRO A 44 -8.41 1.28 8.57
C PRO A 44 -7.76 2.23 7.56
N GLN A 45 -8.32 2.32 6.36
CA GLN A 45 -7.72 3.05 5.23
C GLN A 45 -7.38 4.51 5.55
N GLN A 46 -8.32 5.23 6.17
CA GLN A 46 -8.12 6.65 6.47
C GLN A 46 -6.93 6.86 7.40
N GLU A 47 -6.83 6.05 8.46
CA GLU A 47 -5.73 6.11 9.41
C GLU A 47 -4.41 5.66 8.76
N PHE A 48 -4.44 4.53 8.03
CA PHE A 48 -3.27 3.98 7.34
C PHE A 48 -2.61 5.03 6.44
N TRP A 49 -3.42 5.72 5.63
CA TRP A 49 -2.94 6.76 4.73
C TRP A 49 -2.65 8.09 5.44
N ALA A 50 -3.36 8.43 6.52
CA ALA A 50 -3.08 9.65 7.27
C ALA A 50 -1.69 9.61 7.93
N ILE A 51 -1.34 8.50 8.58
CA ILE A 51 -0.04 8.36 9.26
C ILE A 51 1.12 8.10 8.29
N ARG A 52 0.82 7.65 7.06
CA ARG A 52 1.78 7.51 5.95
C ARG A 52 1.65 8.70 5.01
N SER A 53 1.80 9.89 5.55
CA SER A 53 1.82 11.15 4.81
C SER A 53 3.07 11.96 5.17
N GLY A 54 3.54 12.77 4.22
CA GLY A 54 4.72 13.61 4.37
C GLY A 54 6.05 12.87 4.22
N GLY A 55 7.08 13.65 3.87
CA GLY A 55 8.46 13.17 3.77
C GLY A 55 8.62 12.03 2.76
N SER A 56 9.25 10.94 3.19
CA SER A 56 9.49 9.77 2.33
C SER A 56 8.19 9.10 1.87
N TRP A 57 7.10 9.20 2.64
CA TRP A 57 5.83 8.54 2.34
C TRP A 57 5.10 9.08 1.11
N GLU A 58 5.47 10.27 0.61
CA GLU A 58 4.90 10.80 -0.63
C GLU A 58 5.41 10.05 -1.87
N ASN A 59 6.55 9.36 -1.75
CA ASN A 59 7.24 8.64 -2.81
C ASN A 59 7.59 7.21 -2.35
N GLY A 60 8.41 6.47 -3.12
CA GLY A 60 8.94 5.19 -2.66
C GLY A 60 7.92 4.04 -2.59
N TRP A 61 6.76 4.20 -3.23
CA TRP A 61 5.78 3.14 -3.38
C TRP A 61 6.00 2.37 -4.68
N GLU A 62 5.73 1.08 -4.65
CA GLU A 62 5.88 0.20 -5.81
C GLU A 62 4.89 -0.97 -5.78
N GLU A 63 4.71 -1.63 -6.92
CA GLU A 63 4.03 -2.92 -7.00
C GLU A 63 4.85 -3.94 -6.20
N TYR A 64 4.20 -4.63 -5.28
CA TYR A 64 4.82 -5.76 -4.60
C TYR A 64 4.94 -6.92 -5.58
N LYS A 65 6.16 -7.41 -5.77
CA LYS A 65 6.46 -8.61 -6.55
C LYS A 65 6.98 -9.66 -5.58
N GLU A 66 6.34 -10.82 -5.60
CA GLU A 66 6.84 -11.98 -4.85
C GLU A 66 8.10 -12.47 -5.57
N ASP A 67 9.25 -12.36 -4.90
CA ASP A 67 10.54 -12.91 -5.34
C ASP A 67 10.69 -14.38 -4.94
#